data_AF-A0A2V2FJE7-F1
#
_entry.id   AF-A0A2V2FJE7-F1
#
_cell.length_a   1.000
_cell.length_b   1.000
_cell.length_c   1.000
_cell.angle_alpha   90.00
_cell.angle_beta   90.00
_cell.angle_gamma   90.00
#
_symmetry.space_group_name_H-M   'P 1'
#
loop_
_entity.id
_entity.type
_entity.pdbx_description
1 polymer ?
#
loop_
_entity_poly.entity_id
_entity_poly.type
_entity_poly.pdbx_seq_one_letter_code
_entity_poly.pdbx_strand_id
1 'polypeptide(L)'
;MARRSVIRICTSCGAEFTGHARQFQCDACSAAGKKNSSIRMRVCQDCGAEFQGGPRAKRCPACRAKAESERAARYRKNGYARKLGSTDTCEHCGREYIVSNGRQRYCPDCRREAVMAADRSQGAAYYTANRDKIAEIRSGKRISLKRCVICGGPCPPGTNAVTCGKPECVSELKKSYYKNIPRQP
;
A
#
# COMPACT_ATOMS: atom_id res chain seq x y z
N MET A 1 -14.69 -17.20 -1.66
CA MET A 1 -13.85 -18.17 -0.92
C MET A 1 -13.57 -17.61 0.47
N ALA A 2 -14.08 -18.26 1.53
CA ALA A 2 -13.82 -17.82 2.90
C ALA A 2 -12.31 -17.87 3.19
N ARG A 3 -11.76 -16.75 3.68
CA ARG A 3 -10.32 -16.65 4.00
C ARG A 3 -10.04 -17.58 5.19
N ARG A 4 -9.22 -18.61 4.99
CA ARG A 4 -8.81 -19.57 6.02
C ARG A 4 -8.23 -18.79 7.22
N SER A 5 -8.89 -18.88 8.38
CA SER A 5 -8.48 -18.24 9.62
C SER A 5 -7.25 -18.94 10.21
N VAL A 6 -6.32 -18.16 10.78
CA VAL A 6 -5.06 -18.63 11.36
C VAL A 6 -4.84 -17.96 12.70
N ILE A 7 -4.40 -18.71 13.71
CA ILE A 7 -4.01 -18.18 15.01
C ILE A 7 -2.60 -17.60 14.90
N ARG A 8 -2.43 -16.34 15.31
CA ARG A 8 -1.16 -15.62 15.21
C ARG A 8 -0.86 -14.78 16.45
N ILE A 9 0.42 -14.44 16.60
CA ILE A 9 0.91 -13.48 17.58
C ILE A 9 0.96 -12.09 16.93
N CYS A 10 0.36 -11.10 17.60
CA CYS A 10 0.44 -9.70 17.15
C CYS A 10 1.87 -9.17 17.26
N THR A 11 2.41 -8.61 16.18
CA THR A 11 3.78 -8.03 16.16
C THR A 11 3.94 -6.79 17.05
N SER A 12 2.84 -6.16 17.48
CA SER A 12 2.88 -4.91 18.24
C SER A 12 2.61 -5.08 19.72
N CYS A 13 1.75 -6.04 20.12
CA CYS A 13 1.40 -6.26 21.53
C CYS A 13 1.66 -7.68 22.02
N GLY A 14 2.08 -8.61 21.17
CA GLY A 14 2.33 -10.01 21.57
C GLY A 14 1.08 -10.87 21.82
N ALA A 15 -0.13 -10.30 21.73
CA ALA A 15 -1.36 -11.05 21.98
C ALA A 15 -1.69 -12.07 20.89
N GLU A 16 -2.37 -13.16 21.29
CA GLU A 16 -2.99 -14.13 20.38
C GLU A 16 -4.21 -13.54 19.71
N PHE A 17 -4.31 -13.69 18.39
CA PHE A 17 -5.50 -13.32 17.65
C PHE A 17 -5.75 -14.25 16.47
N THR A 18 -7.02 -14.38 16.11
CA THR A 18 -7.46 -15.11 14.93
C THR A 18 -7.56 -14.13 13.77
N GLY A 19 -6.71 -14.31 12.75
CA GLY A 19 -6.65 -13.42 11.60
C GLY A 19 -6.50 -14.17 10.28
N HIS A 20 -6.44 -13.41 9.19
CA HIS A 20 -6.14 -13.99 7.87
C HIS A 20 -4.63 -14.15 7.67
N ALA A 21 -4.22 -14.92 6.65
CA ALA A 21 -2.82 -15.28 6.41
C ALA A 21 -1.83 -14.08 6.28
N ARG A 22 -2.32 -12.91 5.87
CA ARG A 22 -1.54 -11.66 5.72
C ARG A 22 -1.74 -10.65 6.86
N GLN A 23 -2.49 -11.00 7.90
CA GLN A 23 -2.68 -10.16 9.08
C GLN A 23 -1.55 -10.39 10.08
N PHE A 24 -0.82 -9.35 10.44
CA PHE A 24 0.32 -9.41 11.38
C PHE A 24 0.03 -8.73 12.73
N GLN A 25 -1.05 -7.95 12.81
CA GLN A 25 -1.47 -7.21 14.00
C GLN A 25 -2.94 -7.54 14.30
N CYS A 26 -3.31 -7.58 15.58
CA CYS A 26 -4.71 -7.64 15.98
C CYS A 26 -5.47 -6.38 15.51
N ASP A 27 -6.80 -6.44 15.47
CA ASP A 27 -7.61 -5.35 14.93
C ASP A 27 -7.41 -4.03 15.68
N ALA A 28 -7.24 -4.09 17.02
CA ALA A 28 -6.93 -2.93 17.84
C ALA A 28 -5.58 -2.28 17.47
N CYS A 29 -4.50 -3.07 17.39
CA CYS A 29 -3.17 -2.56 17.02
C CYS A 29 -3.12 -2.08 15.57
N SER A 30 -3.83 -2.77 14.66
CA SER A 30 -3.92 -2.35 13.26
C SER A 30 -4.69 -1.03 13.13
N ALA A 31 -5.80 -0.87 13.85
CA ALA A 31 -6.57 0.37 13.88
C ALA A 31 -5.74 1.52 14.47
N ALA A 32 -5.00 1.29 15.55
CA ALA A 32 -4.10 2.28 16.14
C ALA A 32 -2.97 2.68 15.16
N GLY A 33 -2.33 1.72 14.50
CA GLY A 33 -1.27 1.99 13.52
C GLY A 33 -1.74 2.80 12.31
N LYS A 34 -2.98 2.57 11.83
CA LYS A 34 -3.56 3.34 10.71
C LYS A 34 -3.71 4.82 11.02
N LYS A 35 -4.01 5.20 12.27
CA LYS A 35 -4.23 6.60 12.65
C LYS A 35 -2.96 7.46 12.56
N ASN A 36 -1.79 6.88 12.83
CA ASN A 36 -0.53 7.64 12.97
C ASN A 36 0.57 7.25 11.96
N SER A 37 0.31 6.28 11.05
CA SER A 37 1.36 5.69 10.20
C SER A 37 2.02 6.66 9.21
N SER A 38 1.27 7.63 8.69
CA SER A 38 1.71 8.44 7.54
C SER A 38 2.13 9.86 7.91
N ILE A 39 1.76 10.33 9.10
CA ILE A 39 2.09 11.66 9.61
C ILE A 39 3.43 11.58 10.34
N ARG A 40 4.40 12.37 9.89
CA ARG A 40 5.72 12.48 10.51
C ARG A 40 6.12 13.94 10.63
N MET A 41 7.05 14.24 11.54
CA MET A 41 7.70 15.54 11.59
C MET A 41 8.46 15.80 10.30
N ARG A 42 8.26 16.98 9.72
CA ARG A 42 8.87 17.43 8.47
C ARG A 42 9.22 18.90 8.58
N VAL A 43 10.22 19.31 7.81
CA VAL A 43 10.66 20.70 7.72
C VAL A 43 9.97 21.38 6.55
N CYS A 44 9.42 22.56 6.76
CA CYS A 44 8.78 23.36 5.71
C CYS A 44 9.82 23.88 4.72
N GLN A 45 9.60 23.68 3.42
CA GLN A 45 10.52 24.14 2.38
C GLN A 45 10.61 25.67 2.27
N ASP A 46 9.56 26.42 2.64
CA ASP A 46 9.55 27.88 2.47
C ASP A 46 10.02 28.64 3.72
N CYS A 47 9.71 28.13 4.93
CA CYS A 47 9.99 28.84 6.19
C CYS A 47 10.88 28.07 7.18
N GLY A 48 11.26 26.83 6.89
CA GLY A 48 12.10 26.01 7.78
C GLY A 48 11.43 25.50 9.06
N ALA A 49 10.17 25.86 9.33
CA ALA A 49 9.47 25.40 10.54
C ALA A 49 9.20 23.88 10.50
N GLU A 50 9.33 23.22 11.65
CA GLU A 50 8.93 21.84 11.84
C GLU A 50 7.42 21.71 11.96
N PHE A 51 6.83 20.76 11.24
CA PHE A 51 5.40 20.51 11.27
C PHE A 51 5.09 19.02 11.05
N GLN A 52 3.94 18.59 11.57
CA GLN A 52 3.42 17.24 11.31
C GLN A 52 2.77 17.19 9.92
N GLY A 53 3.29 16.33 9.04
CA GLY A 53 2.84 16.25 7.67
C GLY A 53 2.84 14.83 7.11
N GLY A 54 1.90 14.57 6.20
CA GLY A 54 1.86 13.34 5.42
C GLY A 54 3.10 13.14 4.53
N PRO A 55 3.25 11.99 3.85
CA PRO A 55 4.47 11.63 3.14
C PRO A 55 4.89 12.60 2.01
N ARG A 56 3.91 13.31 1.43
CA ARG A 56 4.13 14.29 0.34
C ARG A 56 3.93 15.74 0.78
N ALA A 57 3.78 16.01 2.07
CA ALA A 57 3.68 17.38 2.57
C ALA A 57 5.06 18.06 2.51
N LYS A 58 5.14 19.17 1.76
CA LYS A 58 6.38 19.97 1.61
C LYS A 58 6.36 21.30 2.37
N ARG A 59 5.17 21.75 2.77
CA ARG A 59 4.91 23.06 3.37
C ARG A 59 4.06 22.92 4.62
N CYS A 60 4.33 23.77 5.61
CA CYS A 60 3.46 23.89 6.78
C CYS A 60 2.08 24.45 6.39
N PRO A 61 1.05 24.34 7.25
CA PRO A 61 -0.30 24.80 6.94
C PRO A 61 -0.38 26.28 6.51
N ALA A 62 0.40 27.16 7.14
CA ALA A 62 0.45 28.58 6.83
C ALA A 62 1.05 28.86 5.44
N CYS A 63 2.24 28.32 5.16
CA CYS A 63 2.89 28.49 3.85
C CYS A 63 2.10 27.83 2.72
N ARG A 64 1.42 26.70 3.00
CA ARG A 64 0.49 26.07 2.04
C ARG A 64 -0.67 27.00 1.70
N ALA A 65 -1.32 27.61 2.70
CA ALA A 65 -2.43 28.54 2.46
C ALA A 65 -1.99 29.75 1.63
N LYS A 66 -0.80 30.30 1.90
CA LYS A 66 -0.22 31.38 1.09
C LYS A 66 -0.01 30.95 -0.36
N ALA A 67 0.65 29.81 -0.58
CA ALA A 67 0.91 29.29 -1.93
C ALA A 67 -0.39 28.95 -2.69
N GLU A 68 -1.43 28.46 -2.01
CA GLU A 68 -2.74 28.20 -2.61
C GLU A 68 -3.45 29.49 -3.03
N SER A 69 -3.40 30.53 -2.18
CA SER A 69 -3.91 31.87 -2.51
C SER A 69 -3.21 32.47 -3.73
N GLU A 70 -1.87 32.43 -3.75
CA GLU A 70 -1.08 32.91 -4.89
C GLU A 70 -1.42 32.15 -6.18
N ARG A 71 -1.54 30.82 -6.12
CA ARG A 71 -1.93 30.00 -7.27
C ARG A 71 -3.34 30.35 -7.75
N ALA A 72 -4.28 30.54 -6.83
CA ALA A 72 -5.65 30.94 -7.17
C ALA A 72 -5.70 32.34 -7.80
N ALA A 73 -4.94 33.30 -7.28
CA ALA A 73 -4.83 34.63 -7.85
C ALA A 73 -4.24 34.60 -9.27
N ARG A 74 -3.15 33.85 -9.50
CA ARG A 74 -2.58 33.65 -10.83
C ARG A 74 -3.57 33.01 -11.79
N TYR A 75 -4.32 32.02 -11.33
CA TYR A 75 -5.35 31.36 -12.14
C TYR A 75 -6.50 32.31 -12.51
N ARG A 76 -6.97 33.15 -11.57
CA ARG A 76 -7.99 34.18 -11.88
C ARG A 76 -7.49 35.21 -12.89
N LYS A 77 -6.21 35.59 -12.83
CA LYS A 77 -5.62 36.56 -13.77
C LYS A 77 -5.37 35.99 -15.17
N ASN A 78 -4.81 34.79 -15.25
CA ASN A 78 -4.31 34.22 -16.50
C ASN A 78 -5.28 33.21 -17.15
N GLY A 79 -6.28 32.74 -16.42
CA GLY A 79 -7.20 31.69 -16.87
C GLY A 79 -6.53 30.33 -17.09
N TYR A 80 -7.16 29.50 -17.91
CA TYR A 80 -6.62 28.19 -18.29
C TYR A 80 -5.47 28.35 -19.28
N ALA A 81 -4.31 27.77 -18.97
CA ALA A 81 -3.18 27.73 -19.89
C ALA A 81 -3.47 26.93 -21.18
N ARG A 82 -4.36 25.94 -21.10
CA ARG A 82 -4.83 25.12 -22.23
C ARG A 82 -6.36 25.08 -22.24
N LYS A 83 -6.96 25.42 -23.38
CA LYS A 83 -8.42 25.38 -23.55
C LYS A 83 -8.86 23.92 -23.78
N LEU A 84 -9.93 23.50 -23.10
CA LEU A 84 -10.53 22.19 -23.38
C LEU A 84 -11.10 22.20 -24.80
N GLY A 85 -10.91 21.10 -25.53
CA GLY A 85 -11.32 20.99 -26.94
C GLY A 85 -10.32 21.53 -27.96
N SER A 86 -9.21 22.16 -27.55
CA SER A 86 -8.13 22.53 -28.48
C SER A 86 -7.35 21.29 -28.94
N THR A 87 -6.58 21.42 -30.02
CA THR A 87 -5.60 20.42 -30.45
C THR A 87 -4.27 20.61 -29.71
N ASP A 88 -3.61 19.51 -29.36
CA ASP A 88 -2.27 19.46 -28.75
C ASP A 88 -1.53 18.22 -29.28
N THR A 89 -0.21 18.18 -29.13
CA THR A 89 0.65 17.16 -29.75
C THR A 89 1.07 16.09 -28.75
N CYS A 90 0.91 14.82 -29.10
CA CYS A 90 1.23 13.70 -28.22
C CYS A 90 2.74 13.56 -28.00
N GLU A 91 3.21 13.63 -26.76
CA GLU A 91 4.64 13.49 -26.43
C GLU A 91 5.21 12.08 -26.74
N HIS A 92 4.36 11.07 -26.94
CA HIS A 92 4.80 9.70 -27.22
C HIS A 92 4.86 9.37 -28.71
N CYS A 93 3.88 9.81 -29.51
CA CYS A 93 3.77 9.44 -30.92
C CYS A 93 3.78 10.63 -31.89
N GLY A 94 3.83 11.87 -31.39
CA GLY A 94 3.86 13.08 -32.20
C GLY A 94 2.56 13.45 -32.91
N ARG A 95 1.50 12.62 -32.81
CA ARG A 95 0.19 12.90 -33.42
C ARG A 95 -0.59 13.95 -32.63
N GLU A 96 -1.37 14.75 -33.35
CA GLU A 96 -2.32 15.69 -32.74
C GLU A 96 -3.48 14.96 -32.07
N TYR A 97 -4.00 15.53 -30.99
CA TYR A 97 -5.15 15.02 -30.28
C TYR A 97 -5.97 16.16 -29.68
N ILE A 98 -7.26 15.89 -29.42
CA ILE A 98 -8.15 16.85 -28.76
C ILE A 98 -7.94 16.80 -27.24
N VAL A 99 -7.66 17.95 -26.64
CA VAL A 99 -7.40 18.09 -25.21
C VAL A 99 -8.71 17.93 -24.42
N SER A 100 -8.79 16.83 -23.67
CA SER A 100 -9.90 16.55 -22.74
C SER A 100 -9.60 16.97 -21.29
N ASN A 101 -8.32 17.17 -20.95
CA ASN A 101 -7.87 17.52 -19.60
C ASN A 101 -6.63 18.42 -19.68
N GLY A 102 -6.55 19.46 -18.84
CA GLY A 102 -5.42 20.39 -18.80
C GLY A 102 -4.06 19.78 -18.40
N ARG A 103 -4.03 18.52 -17.92
CA ARG A 103 -2.79 17.76 -17.63
C ARG A 103 -2.55 16.61 -18.63
N GLN A 104 -3.32 16.53 -19.70
CA GLN A 104 -3.12 15.54 -20.74
C GLN A 104 -1.76 15.78 -21.43
N ARG A 105 -0.99 14.71 -21.61
CA ARG A 105 0.32 14.71 -22.29
C ARG A 105 0.35 13.75 -23.49
N TYR A 106 -0.58 12.80 -23.50
CA TYR A 106 -0.63 11.71 -24.46
C TYR A 106 -2.03 11.64 -25.07
N CYS A 107 -2.10 11.21 -26.34
CA CYS A 107 -3.37 10.86 -26.98
C CYS A 107 -4.04 9.67 -26.26
N PRO A 108 -5.36 9.45 -26.45
CA PRO A 108 -6.11 8.38 -25.79
C PRO A 108 -5.49 6.99 -26.00
N ASP A 109 -4.93 6.74 -27.19
CA ASP A 109 -4.33 5.46 -27.58
C ASP A 109 -3.01 5.21 -26.83
N CYS A 110 -2.12 6.20 -26.78
CA CYS A 110 -0.79 6.05 -26.18
C CYS A 110 -0.78 6.22 -24.65
N ARG A 111 -1.81 6.86 -24.06
CA ARG A 111 -1.82 7.21 -22.63
C ARG A 111 -1.54 6.03 -21.72
N ARG A 112 -2.16 4.88 -21.97
CA ARG A 112 -2.03 3.70 -21.10
C ARG A 112 -0.59 3.18 -21.12
N GLU A 113 -0.02 3.01 -22.29
CA GLU A 113 1.33 2.48 -22.47
C GLU A 113 2.39 3.42 -21.90
N ALA A 114 2.33 4.71 -22.24
CA ALA A 114 3.29 5.71 -21.77
C ALA A 114 3.30 5.84 -20.24
N VAL A 115 2.12 5.84 -19.60
CA VAL A 115 2.01 5.88 -18.14
C VAL A 115 2.56 4.59 -17.52
N MET A 116 2.23 3.42 -18.07
CA MET A 116 2.77 2.15 -17.56
C MET A 116 4.30 2.07 -17.69
N ALA A 117 4.87 2.59 -18.78
CA ALA A 117 6.32 2.65 -18.97
C ALA A 117 6.99 3.54 -17.92
N ALA A 118 6.42 4.73 -17.65
CA ALA A 118 6.90 5.63 -16.61
C ALA A 118 6.78 5.01 -15.20
N ASP A 119 5.66 4.35 -14.89
CA ASP A 119 5.46 3.70 -13.60
C ASP A 119 6.44 2.53 -13.40
N ARG A 120 6.70 1.74 -14.45
CA ARG A 120 7.70 0.65 -14.42
C ARG A 120 9.10 1.18 -14.18
N SER A 121 9.52 2.23 -14.88
CA SER A 121 10.86 2.80 -14.73
C SER A 121 11.06 3.42 -13.34
N GLN A 122 10.08 4.18 -12.85
CA GLN A 122 10.10 4.74 -11.48
C GLN A 122 10.10 3.64 -10.42
N GLY A 123 9.28 2.61 -10.60
CA GLY A 123 9.21 1.46 -9.69
C GLY A 123 10.53 0.69 -9.63
N ALA A 124 11.16 0.45 -10.79
CA ALA A 124 12.45 -0.20 -10.88
C ALA A 124 13.55 0.65 -10.21
N ALA A 125 13.63 1.95 -10.51
CA ALA A 125 14.59 2.86 -9.89
C ALA A 125 14.44 2.90 -8.37
N TYR A 126 13.20 2.98 -7.86
CA TYR A 126 12.92 2.92 -6.43
C TYR A 126 13.38 1.60 -5.81
N TYR A 127 13.06 0.47 -6.44
CA TYR A 127 13.42 -0.86 -5.94
C TYR A 127 14.93 -1.04 -5.88
N THR A 128 15.66 -0.64 -6.93
CA THR A 128 17.12 -0.70 -6.98
C THR A 128 17.74 0.19 -5.90
N ALA A 129 17.28 1.44 -5.76
CA ALA A 129 17.81 2.38 -4.76
C ALA A 129 17.51 1.98 -3.30
N ASN A 130 16.51 1.14 -3.07
CA ASN A 130 16.09 0.73 -1.72
C ASN A 130 16.22 -0.78 -1.49
N ARG A 131 17.02 -1.49 -2.31
CA ARG A 131 17.11 -2.95 -2.32
C ARG A 131 17.37 -3.54 -0.93
N ASP A 132 18.36 -3.02 -0.21
CA ASP A 132 18.79 -3.57 1.07
C ASP A 132 17.76 -3.33 2.17
N LYS A 133 17.21 -2.10 2.27
CA LYS A 133 16.12 -1.76 3.19
C LYS A 133 14.89 -2.63 2.93
N ILE A 134 14.55 -2.87 1.65
CA ILE A 134 13.43 -3.74 1.28
C ILE A 134 13.72 -5.19 1.66
N ALA A 135 14.96 -5.67 1.48
CA ALA A 135 15.38 -7.02 1.85
C ALA A 135 15.32 -7.22 3.37
N GLU A 136 15.79 -6.26 4.17
CA GLU A 136 15.72 -6.26 5.63
C GLU A 136 14.27 -6.31 6.15
N ILE A 137 13.40 -5.46 5.60
CA ILE A 137 11.96 -5.48 5.94
C ILE A 137 11.33 -6.83 5.57
N ARG A 138 11.76 -7.44 4.46
CA ARG A 138 11.25 -8.75 4.02
C ARG A 138 11.79 -9.90 4.88
N SER A 139 13.03 -9.85 5.35
CA SER A 139 13.62 -10.89 6.21
C SER A 139 12.96 -10.89 7.60
N GLY A 140 12.74 -9.73 8.20
CA GLY A 140 12.07 -9.61 9.51
C GLY A 140 10.64 -10.17 9.51
N LYS A 141 9.94 -10.11 8.37
CA LYS A 141 8.58 -10.67 8.21
C LYS A 141 8.54 -12.20 8.06
N ARG A 142 9.69 -12.87 7.90
CA ARG A 142 9.78 -14.33 7.72
C ARG A 142 9.81 -15.13 9.02
N ILE A 143 9.96 -14.48 10.17
CA ILE A 143 9.87 -15.13 11.48
C ILE A 143 8.41 -15.56 11.73
N SER A 144 8.18 -16.86 11.96
CA SER A 144 6.82 -17.45 12.01
C SER A 144 6.08 -17.14 13.31
N LEU A 145 5.27 -16.09 13.28
CA LEU A 145 4.30 -15.76 14.34
C LEU A 145 3.02 -16.62 14.29
N LYS A 146 3.04 -17.72 13.54
CA LYS A 146 1.86 -18.60 13.36
C LYS A 146 1.87 -19.69 14.41
N ARG A 147 0.73 -19.89 15.06
CA ARG A 147 0.52 -21.03 15.97
C ARG A 147 -0.32 -22.11 15.30
N CYS A 148 -0.04 -23.34 15.69
CA CYS A 148 -0.78 -24.52 15.25
C CYS A 148 -2.21 -24.42 15.77
N VAL A 149 -3.20 -24.57 14.88
CA VAL A 149 -4.62 -24.54 15.26
C VAL A 149 -5.02 -25.72 16.16
N ILE A 150 -4.26 -26.82 16.14
CA ILE A 150 -4.54 -28.02 16.94
C ILE A 150 -3.81 -28.01 18.29
N CYS A 151 -2.51 -27.70 18.31
CA CYS A 151 -1.67 -27.84 19.51
C CYS A 151 -1.04 -26.54 20.02
N GLY A 152 -1.30 -25.39 19.38
CA GLY A 152 -0.72 -24.09 19.78
C GLY A 152 0.77 -23.91 19.50
N GLY A 153 1.51 -24.96 19.15
CA GLY A 153 2.95 -24.92 18.87
C GLY A 153 3.32 -24.06 17.64
N PRO A 154 4.60 -23.65 17.49
CA PRO A 154 5.04 -22.82 16.38
C PRO A 154 4.90 -23.56 15.03
N CYS A 155 4.33 -22.88 14.03
CA CYS A 155 4.27 -23.40 12.67
C CYS A 155 5.54 -23.06 11.88
N PRO A 156 5.95 -23.91 10.91
CA PRO A 156 7.16 -23.68 10.13
C PRO A 156 7.10 -22.37 9.32
N PRO A 157 8.16 -21.54 9.37
CA PRO A 157 8.23 -20.29 8.61
C PRO A 157 8.21 -20.53 7.10
N GLY A 158 7.75 -19.54 6.35
CA GLY A 158 7.67 -19.61 4.87
C GLY A 158 6.56 -20.50 4.31
N THR A 159 5.88 -21.31 5.13
CA THR A 159 4.77 -22.16 4.68
C THR A 159 3.40 -21.50 4.88
N ASN A 160 2.41 -21.90 4.08
CA ASN A 160 1.00 -21.56 4.31
C ASN A 160 0.29 -22.56 5.25
N ALA A 161 1.04 -23.46 5.89
CA ALA A 161 0.50 -24.41 6.84
C ALA A 161 -0.10 -23.67 8.06
N VAL A 162 -1.20 -24.22 8.58
CA VAL A 162 -1.88 -23.76 9.81
C VAL A 162 -1.62 -24.69 10.99
N THR A 163 -0.79 -25.72 10.80
CA THR A 163 -0.37 -26.68 11.81
C THR A 163 1.15 -26.72 11.91
N CYS A 164 1.67 -27.23 13.04
CA CYS A 164 3.10 -27.36 13.33
C CYS A 164 3.83 -28.41 12.48
N GLY A 165 3.16 -29.05 11.52
CA GLY A 165 3.74 -30.11 10.68
C GLY A 165 3.78 -31.51 11.32
N LYS A 166 3.50 -31.64 12.62
CA LYS A 166 3.38 -32.96 13.28
C LYS A 166 2.26 -33.79 12.62
N PRO A 167 2.47 -35.08 12.30
CA PRO A 167 1.47 -35.93 11.62
C PRO A 167 0.13 -35.98 12.33
N GLU A 168 0.15 -36.00 13.67
CA GLU A 168 -1.04 -35.97 14.53
C GLU A 168 -1.89 -34.71 14.28
N CYS A 169 -1.26 -33.53 14.32
CA CYS A 169 -1.95 -32.26 14.09
C CYS A 169 -2.47 -32.12 12.66
N VAL A 170 -1.75 -32.67 11.67
CA VAL A 170 -2.20 -32.66 10.27
C VAL A 170 -3.40 -33.58 10.07
N SER A 171 -3.38 -34.78 10.66
CA SER A 171 -4.49 -35.73 10.55
C SER A 171 -5.74 -35.22 11.28
N GLU A 172 -5.60 -34.60 12.44
CA GLU A 172 -6.74 -34.04 13.19
C GLU A 172 -7.39 -32.85 12.45
N LEU A 173 -6.57 -31.99 11.85
CA LEU A 173 -7.07 -30.94 10.96
C LEU A 173 -7.80 -31.53 9.74
N LYS A 174 -7.30 -32.64 9.17
CA LYS A 174 -7.96 -33.32 8.06
C LYS A 174 -9.34 -33.87 8.47
N LYS A 175 -9.46 -34.47 9.66
CA LYS A 175 -10.74 -34.95 10.21
C LYS A 175 -11.74 -33.81 10.42
N SER A 176 -11.29 -32.64 10.90
CA SER A 176 -12.20 -31.52 11.15
C SER A 176 -12.83 -30.96 9.87
N TYR A 177 -12.18 -31.08 8.71
CA TYR A 177 -12.81 -30.72 7.43
C TYR A 177 -14.03 -31.59 7.13
N TYR A 178 -13.91 -32.91 7.28
CA TYR A 178 -15.01 -33.84 6.97
C TYR A 178 -16.18 -33.76 7.95
N LYS A 179 -15.94 -33.36 9.20
CA LYS A 179 -17.00 -33.13 10.19
C LYS A 179 -17.89 -31.92 9.87
N ASN A 180 -17.37 -30.94 9.14
CA ASN A 180 -18.04 -29.68 8.82
C ASN A 180 -18.65 -29.63 7.41
N ILE A 181 -18.62 -30.74 6.66
CA ILE A 181 -19.35 -30.85 5.39
C ILE A 181 -20.83 -31.05 5.74
N PRO A 182 -21.75 -30.15 5.34
CA PRO A 182 -23.17 -30.39 5.53
C PRO A 182 -23.51 -31.71 4.82
N ARG A 183 -24.01 -32.69 5.59
CA ARG A 183 -24.58 -33.90 4.99
C ARG A 183 -25.76 -33.43 4.16
N GLN A 184 -25.69 -33.59 2.84
CA GLN A 184 -26.85 -33.35 2.01
C GLN A 184 -27.95 -34.33 2.44
N PRO A 185 -29.20 -33.87 2.56
CA PRO A 185 -30.32 -34.74 2.91
C PRO A 185 -30.51 -35.84 1.86
#